data_AF-A0A1G3IC34-F1
#
_entry.id   AF-A0A1G3IC34-F1
#
_cell.length_a   1.000
_cell.length_b   1.000
_cell.length_c   1.000
_cell.angle_alpha   90.00
_cell.angle_beta   90.00
_cell.angle_gamma   90.00
#
_symmetry.space_group_name_H-M   'P 1'
#
loop_
_entity.id
_entity.type
_entity.pdbx_description
1 polymer ?
#
loop_
_entity_poly.entity_id
_entity_poly.type
_entity_poly.pdbx_seq_one_letter_code
_entity_poly.pdbx_strand_id
1 'polypeptide(L)'
;MSTRVASFSANQQLINLLMRGQQRMQETQVQITSEKVSQDYAGIAPVSERLVNIENSTTLLKQFKANNDMLDLDMNTVEVTLDGIQKTVADFRDLLNNFQSGDMSDETQVKNIQEAAFRAMTDMQTNLNIDVGGKYLFSGARISSIPVDMELTSLGDFQTRWTGNASNGTLYPVTRGHNVHPKLTATAGTPWDGVNVDTTARDYGVLSFAAGTSITAATAGKFANIPVGGTITIAGTAGNNGTYTVSANNGTTITTVEATALEAGVAAATVAMATYPTSGFGTLAFANVGVADTITASRTGSFGNVPVGSKITITGSASNNGTFTVAANTGTVITLSSTDSLVNEAATAAPTITTDISYYDGDSQSTLHKVTEGREFSMDLNAIDPAFEKAIRAMSIIAQGVFGTAGGLDNNHKRVDDAQYLLTAALEPTSPGAPPFETEQTSSIEKVQMDIGFNRLLLDRTNKSHDQLIGFFDQRVADIENINPLDAITRLLDDQKAMEASYQAMATVRRLSLSNYL
;
A
#
# COMPACT_ATOMS: atom_id res chain seq x y z
N MET A 1 -15.47 -78.16 58.45
CA MET A 1 -14.49 -77.14 57.99
C MET A 1 -14.95 -76.30 56.79
N SER A 2 -16.04 -76.62 56.06
CA SER A 2 -16.46 -75.82 54.89
C SER A 2 -17.14 -74.47 55.22
N THR A 3 -17.70 -74.31 56.42
CA THR A 3 -18.43 -73.08 56.83
C THR A 3 -17.53 -71.87 57.09
N ARG A 4 -16.27 -72.08 57.48
CA ARG A 4 -15.30 -70.99 57.75
C ARG A 4 -14.70 -70.39 56.47
N VAL A 5 -14.64 -71.16 55.38
CA VAL A 5 -14.14 -70.69 54.07
C VAL A 5 -15.23 -69.91 53.32
N ALA A 6 -16.50 -70.30 53.48
CA ALA A 6 -17.65 -69.59 52.92
C ALA A 6 -17.87 -68.19 53.53
N SER A 7 -17.63 -68.01 54.83
CA SER A 7 -17.78 -66.70 55.51
C SER A 7 -16.66 -65.71 55.19
N PHE A 8 -15.42 -66.19 55.03
CA PHE A 8 -14.29 -65.35 54.63
C PHE A 8 -14.43 -64.88 53.18
N SER A 9 -14.80 -65.79 52.27
CA SER A 9 -15.05 -65.44 50.86
C SER A 9 -16.20 -64.44 50.70
N ALA A 10 -17.31 -64.63 51.43
CA ALA A 10 -18.44 -63.69 51.43
C ALA A 10 -18.07 -62.32 52.04
N ASN A 11 -17.25 -62.28 53.09
CA ASN A 11 -16.76 -61.04 53.68
C ASN A 11 -15.83 -60.28 52.71
N GLN A 12 -14.92 -60.99 52.04
CA GLN A 12 -14.04 -60.43 51.02
C GLN A 12 -14.84 -59.87 49.84
N GLN A 13 -15.91 -60.55 49.42
CA GLN A 13 -16.83 -60.05 48.39
C GLN A 13 -17.57 -58.79 48.83
N LEU A 14 -18.05 -58.73 50.09
CA LEU A 14 -18.75 -57.56 50.62
C LEU A 14 -17.82 -56.35 50.76
N ILE A 15 -16.58 -56.56 51.19
CA ILE A 15 -15.54 -55.53 51.23
C ILE A 15 -15.23 -55.04 49.82
N ASN A 16 -15.09 -55.94 48.84
CA ASN A 16 -14.87 -55.56 47.45
C ASN A 16 -16.05 -54.76 46.86
N LEU A 17 -17.29 -55.10 47.22
CA LEU A 17 -18.48 -54.35 46.84
C LEU A 17 -18.52 -52.95 47.48
N LEU A 18 -18.19 -52.84 48.77
CA LEU A 18 -18.09 -51.56 49.49
C LEU A 18 -17.00 -50.66 48.92
N MET A 19 -15.81 -51.21 48.65
CA MET A 19 -14.70 -50.48 48.02
C MET A 19 -15.08 -49.96 46.63
N ARG A 20 -15.78 -50.78 45.83
CA ARG A 20 -16.31 -50.36 44.51
C ARG A 20 -17.39 -49.30 44.64
N GLY A 21 -18.30 -49.41 45.61
CA GLY A 21 -19.34 -48.42 45.87
C GLY A 21 -18.75 -47.07 46.30
N GLN A 22 -17.75 -47.09 47.19
CA GLN A 22 -16.99 -45.90 47.59
C GLN A 22 -16.29 -45.24 46.40
N GLN A 23 -15.67 -46.05 45.54
CA GLN A 23 -15.01 -45.54 44.34
C GLN A 23 -15.99 -44.85 43.38
N ARG A 24 -17.15 -45.47 43.10
CA ARG A 24 -18.19 -44.86 42.24
C ARG A 24 -18.79 -43.59 42.84
N MET A 25 -19.02 -43.57 44.16
CA MET A 25 -19.53 -42.39 44.85
C MET A 25 -18.53 -41.23 44.75
N GLN A 26 -17.23 -41.50 44.97
CA GLN A 26 -16.18 -40.49 44.82
C GLN A 26 -16.08 -40.00 43.38
N GLU A 27 -16.14 -40.90 42.40
CA GLU A 27 -16.10 -40.55 40.97
C GLU A 27 -17.29 -39.68 40.56
N THR A 28 -18.50 -40.05 40.96
CA THR A 28 -19.71 -39.25 40.72
C THR A 28 -19.63 -37.89 41.43
N GLN A 29 -19.05 -37.84 42.63
CA GLN A 29 -18.84 -36.59 43.35
C GLN A 29 -17.85 -35.68 42.62
N VAL A 30 -16.75 -36.23 42.07
CA VAL A 30 -15.80 -35.49 41.23
C VAL A 30 -16.48 -34.98 39.96
N GLN A 31 -17.26 -35.81 39.28
CA GLN A 31 -18.05 -35.43 38.09
C GLN A 31 -19.02 -34.27 38.42
N ILE A 32 -19.74 -34.34 39.53
CA ILE A 32 -20.65 -33.26 39.97
C ILE A 32 -19.88 -31.98 40.27
N THR A 33 -18.76 -32.05 40.97
CA THR A 33 -17.99 -30.86 41.33
C THR A 33 -17.30 -30.19 40.15
N SER A 34 -16.92 -30.97 39.13
CA SER A 34 -16.27 -30.47 37.93
C SER A 34 -17.24 -30.15 36.80
N GLU A 35 -18.48 -30.64 36.89
CA GLU A 35 -19.48 -30.65 35.82
C GLU A 35 -19.05 -31.42 34.55
N LYS A 36 -17.97 -32.20 34.63
CA LYS A 36 -17.38 -32.94 33.50
C LYS A 36 -17.52 -34.46 33.66
N VAL A 37 -17.72 -35.16 32.54
CA VAL A 37 -17.85 -36.63 32.47
C VAL A 37 -16.57 -37.33 32.90
N SER A 38 -15.42 -36.76 32.56
CA SER A 38 -14.10 -37.25 32.96
C SER A 38 -13.15 -36.07 33.20
N GLN A 39 -12.16 -36.28 34.08
CA GLN A 39 -11.06 -35.33 34.32
C GLN A 39 -9.94 -35.47 33.29
N ASP A 40 -9.89 -36.61 32.59
CA ASP A 40 -8.91 -36.90 31.56
C ASP A 40 -9.56 -37.48 30.30
N TYR A 41 -8.80 -37.48 29.21
CA TYR A 41 -9.22 -38.11 27.96
C TYR A 41 -9.28 -39.65 28.05
N ALA A 42 -8.73 -40.27 29.10
CA ALA A 42 -8.79 -41.72 29.26
C ALA A 42 -10.21 -42.18 29.62
N GLY A 43 -10.92 -41.42 30.46
CA GLY A 43 -12.33 -41.69 30.80
C GLY A 43 -13.33 -41.49 29.66
N ILE A 44 -12.92 -40.83 28.57
CA ILE A 44 -13.73 -40.64 27.34
C ILE A 44 -13.04 -41.18 26.07
N ALA A 45 -12.13 -42.15 26.23
CA ALA A 45 -11.25 -42.67 25.16
C ALA A 45 -11.92 -42.91 23.79
N PRO A 46 -13.16 -43.45 23.67
CA PRO A 46 -13.79 -43.66 22.36
C PRO A 46 -14.06 -42.38 21.55
N VAL A 47 -14.16 -41.22 22.21
CA VAL A 47 -14.47 -39.93 21.58
C VAL A 47 -13.35 -38.90 21.72
N SER A 48 -12.29 -39.20 22.48
CA SER A 48 -11.18 -38.28 22.74
C SER A 48 -10.51 -37.75 21.48
N GLU A 49 -10.23 -38.59 20.49
CA GLU A 49 -9.62 -38.15 19.23
C GLU A 49 -10.50 -37.13 18.50
N ARG A 50 -11.81 -37.38 18.47
CA ARG A 50 -12.78 -36.48 17.86
C ARG A 50 -12.90 -35.16 18.63
N LEU A 51 -12.90 -35.22 19.97
CA LEU A 51 -12.95 -34.05 20.83
C LEU A 51 -11.74 -33.14 20.57
N VAL A 52 -10.52 -33.70 20.63
CA VAL A 52 -9.28 -32.97 20.37
C VAL A 52 -9.28 -32.33 18.97
N ASN A 53 -9.75 -33.06 17.95
CA ASN A 53 -9.86 -32.49 16.60
C ASN A 53 -10.84 -31.31 16.51
N ILE A 54 -11.96 -31.37 17.24
CA ILE A 54 -12.92 -30.26 17.34
C ILE A 54 -12.29 -29.07 18.06
N GLU A 55 -11.64 -29.28 19.21
CA GLU A 55 -10.97 -28.22 19.98
C GLU A 55 -9.86 -27.53 19.19
N ASN A 56 -9.05 -28.30 18.47
CA ASN A 56 -8.04 -27.77 17.56
C ASN A 56 -8.66 -26.93 16.44
N SER A 57 -9.75 -27.41 15.84
CA SER A 57 -10.47 -26.67 14.79
C SER A 57 -11.08 -25.38 15.34
N THR A 58 -11.70 -25.41 16.53
CA THR A 58 -12.23 -24.22 17.21
C THR A 58 -11.12 -23.21 17.49
N THR A 59 -9.96 -23.67 17.96
CA THR A 59 -8.80 -22.80 18.23
C THR A 59 -8.31 -22.12 16.95
N LEU A 60 -8.20 -22.87 15.86
CA LEU A 60 -7.81 -22.33 14.56
C LEU A 60 -8.82 -21.29 14.04
N LEU A 61 -10.12 -21.56 14.15
CA LEU A 61 -11.17 -20.63 13.74
C LEU A 61 -11.14 -19.34 14.59
N LYS A 62 -10.95 -19.46 15.91
CA LYS A 62 -10.80 -18.30 16.81
C LYS A 62 -9.59 -17.45 16.42
N GLN A 63 -8.47 -18.07 16.01
CA GLN A 63 -7.29 -17.36 15.53
C GLN A 63 -7.55 -16.62 14.22
N PHE A 64 -8.18 -17.28 13.23
CA PHE A 64 -8.56 -16.61 11.98
C PHE A 64 -9.49 -15.43 12.24
N LYS A 65 -10.51 -15.61 13.08
CA LYS A 65 -11.43 -14.53 13.45
C LYS A 65 -10.68 -13.35 14.09
N ALA A 66 -9.79 -13.59 15.05
CA ALA A 66 -9.02 -12.53 15.69
C ALA A 66 -8.16 -11.75 14.68
N ASN A 67 -7.53 -12.44 13.73
CA ASN A 67 -6.76 -11.80 12.65
C ASN A 67 -7.66 -11.01 11.70
N ASN A 68 -8.84 -11.52 11.37
CA ASN A 68 -9.84 -10.83 10.55
C ASN A 68 -10.38 -9.58 11.23
N ASP A 69 -10.63 -9.64 12.54
CA ASP A 69 -11.10 -8.50 13.33
C ASP A 69 -10.04 -7.37 13.36
N MET A 70 -8.75 -7.71 13.46
CA MET A 70 -7.66 -6.73 13.34
C MET A 70 -7.62 -6.08 11.96
N LEU A 71 -7.83 -6.88 10.91
CA LEU A 71 -7.85 -6.34 9.55
C LEU A 71 -9.09 -5.48 9.26
N ASP A 72 -10.27 -5.84 9.79
CA ASP A 72 -11.45 -5.00 9.64
C ASP A 72 -11.26 -3.62 10.30
N LEU A 73 -10.53 -3.55 11.43
CA LEU A 73 -10.13 -2.28 12.03
C LEU A 73 -9.26 -1.45 11.07
N ASP A 74 -8.19 -2.04 10.53
CA ASP A 74 -7.31 -1.37 9.56
C ASP A 74 -8.11 -0.90 8.34
N MET A 75 -8.96 -1.75 7.77
CA MET A 75 -9.79 -1.43 6.59
C MET A 75 -10.82 -0.33 6.87
N ASN A 76 -11.42 -0.33 8.05
CA ASN A 76 -12.35 0.71 8.46
C ASN A 76 -11.63 2.06 8.58
N THR A 77 -10.40 2.08 9.11
CA THR A 77 -9.59 3.31 9.12
C THR A 77 -9.24 3.76 7.70
N VAL A 78 -8.82 2.85 6.82
CA VAL A 78 -8.56 3.19 5.41
C VAL A 78 -9.80 3.79 4.75
N GLU A 79 -10.99 3.23 4.96
CA GLU A 79 -12.24 3.74 4.39
C GLU A 79 -12.53 5.18 4.85
N VAL A 80 -12.43 5.45 6.16
CA VAL A 80 -12.59 6.81 6.69
C VAL A 80 -11.55 7.78 6.12
N THR A 81 -10.30 7.34 5.97
CA THR A 81 -9.25 8.14 5.37
C THR A 81 -9.49 8.40 3.88
N LEU A 82 -10.01 7.42 3.15
CA LEU A 82 -10.39 7.58 1.74
C LEU A 82 -11.54 8.56 1.56
N ASP A 83 -12.52 8.57 2.45
CA ASP A 83 -13.58 9.58 2.43
C ASP A 83 -13.01 10.99 2.63
N GLY A 84 -12.04 11.13 3.54
CA GLY A 84 -11.30 12.37 3.73
C GLY A 84 -10.54 12.80 2.48
N ILE A 85 -9.79 11.89 1.86
CA ILE A 85 -9.07 12.11 0.59
C ILE A 85 -10.03 12.49 -0.53
N GLN A 86 -11.12 11.75 -0.72
CA GLN A 86 -12.14 12.02 -1.73
C GLN A 86 -12.68 13.44 -1.56
N LYS A 87 -12.99 13.82 -0.32
CA LYS A 87 -13.49 15.15 0.00
C LYS A 87 -12.45 16.23 -0.33
N THR A 88 -11.20 16.08 0.09
CA THR A 88 -10.13 17.04 -0.23
C THR A 88 -9.98 17.24 -1.74
N VAL A 89 -9.96 16.15 -2.51
CA VAL A 89 -9.82 16.18 -3.97
C VAL A 89 -11.04 16.80 -4.65
N ALA A 90 -12.26 16.44 -4.21
CA ALA A 90 -13.50 16.97 -4.75
C ALA A 90 -13.67 18.47 -4.44
N ASP A 91 -13.42 18.88 -3.19
CA ASP A 91 -13.51 20.29 -2.78
C ASP A 91 -12.51 21.15 -3.58
N PHE A 92 -11.27 20.67 -3.78
CA PHE A 92 -10.29 21.38 -4.61
C PHE A 92 -10.69 21.43 -6.09
N ARG A 93 -11.22 20.32 -6.65
CA ARG A 93 -11.75 20.30 -8.03
C ARG A 93 -12.84 21.36 -8.21
N ASP A 94 -13.74 21.51 -7.25
CA ASP A 94 -14.82 22.50 -7.29
C ASP A 94 -14.27 23.94 -7.20
N LEU A 95 -13.26 24.18 -6.36
CA LEU A 95 -12.55 25.46 -6.33
C LEU A 95 -11.88 25.77 -7.68
N LEU A 96 -11.26 24.77 -8.31
CA LEU A 96 -10.59 24.92 -9.60
C LEU A 96 -11.58 25.20 -10.74
N ASN A 97 -12.75 24.54 -10.73
CA ASN A 97 -13.85 24.82 -11.67
C ASN A 97 -14.37 26.26 -11.54
N ASN A 98 -14.51 26.75 -10.31
CA ASN A 98 -14.91 28.13 -10.04
C ASN A 98 -13.85 29.13 -10.50
N PHE A 99 -12.56 28.83 -10.27
CA PHE A 99 -11.44 29.64 -10.76
C PHE A 99 -11.42 29.73 -12.30
N GLN A 100 -11.59 28.60 -12.99
CA GLN A 100 -11.62 28.55 -14.45
C GLN A 100 -12.79 29.34 -15.06
N SER A 101 -13.91 29.41 -14.35
CA SER A 101 -15.09 30.19 -14.77
C SER A 101 -14.94 31.71 -14.52
N GLY A 102 -13.92 32.10 -13.75
CA GLY A 102 -13.63 33.48 -13.36
C GLY A 102 -12.56 34.16 -14.25
N ASP A 103 -11.90 35.17 -13.69
CA ASP A 103 -10.76 35.83 -14.34
C ASP A 103 -9.46 35.15 -13.89
N MET A 104 -8.94 34.26 -14.74
CA MET A 104 -7.74 33.46 -14.46
C MET A 104 -6.45 34.29 -14.40
N SER A 105 -6.50 35.56 -14.79
CA SER A 105 -5.37 36.49 -14.73
C SER A 105 -5.46 37.46 -13.54
N ASP A 106 -6.50 37.39 -12.71
CA ASP A 106 -6.61 38.19 -11.49
C ASP A 106 -5.64 37.69 -10.40
N GLU A 107 -4.82 38.60 -9.87
CA GLU A 107 -3.76 38.28 -8.89
C GLU A 107 -4.32 37.61 -7.63
N THR A 108 -5.47 38.09 -7.14
CA THR A 108 -6.06 37.58 -5.90
C THR A 108 -6.60 36.18 -6.12
N GLN A 109 -7.30 35.94 -7.23
CA GLN A 109 -7.83 34.63 -7.59
C GLN A 109 -6.71 33.61 -7.81
N VAL A 110 -5.64 33.98 -8.53
CA VAL A 110 -4.48 33.10 -8.76
C VAL A 110 -3.81 32.70 -7.45
N LYS A 111 -3.53 33.66 -6.56
CA LYS A 111 -2.91 33.34 -5.26
C LYS A 111 -3.81 32.43 -4.42
N ASN A 112 -5.11 32.72 -4.38
CA ASN A 112 -6.07 31.93 -3.60
C ASN A 112 -6.15 30.47 -4.09
N ILE A 113 -6.19 30.23 -5.40
CA ILE A 113 -6.26 28.86 -5.93
C ILE A 113 -4.94 28.10 -5.72
N GLN A 114 -3.80 28.77 -5.82
CA GLN A 114 -2.48 28.17 -5.54
C GLN A 114 -2.30 27.84 -4.05
N GLU A 115 -2.77 28.72 -3.15
CA GLU A 115 -2.82 28.43 -1.71
C GLU A 115 -3.76 27.26 -1.41
N ALA A 116 -4.94 27.20 -2.04
CA ALA A 116 -5.87 26.09 -1.89
C ALA A 116 -5.26 24.76 -2.36
N ALA A 117 -4.54 24.77 -3.49
CA ALA A 117 -3.83 23.61 -4.00
C ALA A 117 -2.77 23.11 -3.01
N PHE A 118 -1.97 24.03 -2.45
CA PHE A 118 -0.95 23.70 -1.45
C PHE A 118 -1.56 23.11 -0.18
N ARG A 119 -2.66 23.68 0.33
CA ARG A 119 -3.36 23.14 1.51
C ARG A 119 -3.94 21.75 1.23
N ALA A 120 -4.56 21.56 0.07
CA ALA A 120 -5.09 20.25 -0.32
C ALA A 120 -3.99 19.18 -0.41
N MET A 121 -2.79 19.51 -0.90
CA MET A 121 -1.64 18.59 -0.85
C MET A 121 -1.21 18.27 0.57
N THR A 122 -1.17 19.24 1.48
CA THR A 122 -0.85 19.01 2.90
C THR A 122 -1.87 18.09 3.57
N ASP A 123 -3.16 18.26 3.25
CA ASP A 123 -4.24 17.40 3.74
C ASP A 123 -4.09 15.97 3.18
N MET A 124 -3.76 15.84 1.89
CA MET A 124 -3.45 14.55 1.26
C MET A 124 -2.27 13.86 1.95
N GLN A 125 -1.17 14.58 2.21
CA GLN A 125 0.00 14.02 2.92
C GLN A 125 -0.39 13.52 4.31
N THR A 126 -1.20 14.28 5.04
CA THR A 126 -1.64 13.94 6.39
C THR A 126 -2.51 12.68 6.38
N ASN A 127 -3.47 12.60 5.46
CA ASN A 127 -4.32 11.42 5.30
C ASN A 127 -3.51 10.18 4.89
N LEU A 128 -2.61 10.31 3.91
CA LEU A 128 -1.79 9.18 3.44
C LEU A 128 -0.75 8.73 4.48
N ASN A 129 -0.45 9.56 5.47
CA ASN A 129 0.42 9.23 6.61
C ASN A 129 -0.36 8.77 7.86
N ILE A 130 -1.61 8.34 7.74
CA ILE A 130 -2.36 7.81 8.88
C ILE A 130 -1.68 6.58 9.49
N ASP A 131 -1.61 6.53 10.82
CA ASP A 131 -1.06 5.42 11.59
C ASP A 131 -2.13 4.74 12.46
N VAL A 132 -2.01 3.42 12.60
CA VAL A 132 -2.78 2.62 13.56
C VAL A 132 -1.81 1.82 14.39
N GLY A 133 -1.62 2.20 15.66
CA GLY A 133 -0.73 1.48 16.57
C GLY A 133 0.74 1.51 16.13
N GLY A 134 1.19 2.58 15.45
CA GLY A 134 2.55 2.72 14.93
C GLY A 134 2.79 2.02 13.59
N LYS A 135 1.74 1.46 12.95
CA LYS A 135 1.76 0.95 11.58
C LYS A 135 1.11 1.96 10.63
N TYR A 136 1.85 2.41 9.63
CA TYR A 136 1.32 3.26 8.56
C TYR A 136 0.57 2.42 7.53
N LEU A 137 -0.68 2.78 7.26
CA LEU A 137 -1.58 1.95 6.44
C LEU A 137 -1.27 2.00 4.93
N PHE A 138 -0.71 3.09 4.44
CA PHE A 138 -0.40 3.29 3.01
C PHE A 138 1.07 3.04 2.65
N SER A 139 1.83 2.41 3.55
CA SER A 139 3.30 2.21 3.42
C SER A 139 3.73 0.90 2.74
N GLY A 140 2.79 0.01 2.41
CA GLY A 140 3.12 -1.34 1.94
C GLY A 140 3.69 -2.20 3.08
N ALA A 141 4.77 -2.94 2.83
CA ALA A 141 5.43 -3.73 3.87
C ALA A 141 6.29 -2.90 4.84
N ARG A 142 6.62 -1.65 4.49
CA ARG A 142 7.38 -0.68 5.32
C ARG A 142 6.51 0.00 6.40
N ILE A 143 5.82 -0.80 7.20
CA ILE A 143 4.83 -0.35 8.17
C ILE A 143 5.33 0.65 9.23
N SER A 144 6.62 0.70 9.51
CA SER A 144 7.22 1.56 10.55
C SER A 144 7.81 2.87 10.03
N SER A 145 7.61 3.20 8.75
CA SER A 145 8.18 4.38 8.11
C SER A 145 7.08 5.26 7.53
N ILE A 146 7.23 6.58 7.67
CA ILE A 146 6.30 7.55 7.10
C ILE A 146 6.23 7.30 5.58
N PRO A 147 5.04 7.02 5.02
CA PRO A 147 4.94 6.62 3.63
C PRO A 147 5.01 7.78 2.65
N VAL A 148 4.58 8.99 3.03
CA VAL A 148 4.54 10.15 2.14
C VAL A 148 5.29 11.34 2.72
N ASP A 149 6.23 11.87 1.96
CA ASP A 149 6.85 13.16 2.22
C ASP A 149 7.00 13.94 0.90
N MET A 150 6.22 15.01 0.77
CA MET A 150 6.28 15.93 -0.36
C MET A 150 7.18 17.15 -0.09
N GLU A 151 7.85 17.19 1.07
CA GLU A 151 8.71 18.30 1.52
C GLU A 151 7.96 19.65 1.51
N LEU A 152 6.69 19.65 1.93
CA LEU A 152 5.80 20.82 1.94
C LEU A 152 6.03 21.68 3.19
N THR A 153 6.84 22.74 3.07
CA THR A 153 7.05 23.72 4.15
C THR A 153 6.15 24.95 4.00
N SER A 154 6.18 25.57 2.83
CA SER A 154 5.33 26.71 2.47
C SER A 154 5.11 26.77 0.96
N LEU A 155 4.05 27.46 0.52
CA LEU A 155 3.81 27.69 -0.90
C LEU A 155 4.99 28.42 -1.55
N GLY A 156 5.61 29.38 -0.86
CA GLY A 156 6.76 30.13 -1.38
C GLY A 156 8.00 29.24 -1.60
N ASP A 157 8.29 28.33 -0.67
CA ASP A 157 9.39 27.37 -0.82
C ASP A 157 9.09 26.39 -1.96
N PHE A 158 7.85 25.92 -2.06
CA PHE A 158 7.40 25.07 -3.16
C PHE A 158 7.55 25.77 -4.51
N GLN A 159 7.16 27.04 -4.62
CA GLN A 159 7.27 27.82 -5.86
C GLN A 159 8.71 28.23 -6.19
N THR A 160 9.60 28.28 -5.19
CA THR A 160 11.04 28.45 -5.41
C THR A 160 11.65 27.17 -5.99
N ARG A 161 11.20 26.00 -5.50
CA ARG A 161 11.59 24.70 -6.05
C ARG A 161 10.97 24.43 -7.41
N TRP A 162 9.73 24.84 -7.63
CA TRP A 162 8.93 24.63 -8.84
C TRP A 162 8.46 25.98 -9.37
N THR A 163 9.33 26.59 -10.18
CA THR A 163 9.10 27.92 -10.73
C THR A 163 7.98 27.97 -11.77
N GLY A 164 7.52 26.83 -12.28
CA GLY A 164 6.49 26.74 -13.31
C GLY A 164 6.95 27.17 -14.70
N ASN A 165 8.24 27.47 -14.88
CA ASN A 165 8.81 27.97 -16.13
C ASN A 165 9.66 26.90 -16.82
N ALA A 166 9.17 26.39 -17.95
CA ALA A 166 9.89 25.37 -18.73
C ALA A 166 11.14 25.88 -19.45
N SER A 167 11.30 27.21 -19.61
CA SER A 167 12.37 27.80 -20.41
C SER A 167 13.68 28.01 -19.67
N ASN A 168 13.62 28.42 -18.41
CA ASN A 168 14.81 28.75 -17.62
C ASN A 168 14.65 28.43 -16.13
N GLY A 169 13.60 27.67 -15.78
CA GLY A 169 13.30 27.28 -14.42
C GLY A 169 13.00 25.78 -14.32
N THR A 170 12.37 25.41 -13.21
CA THR A 170 11.92 24.06 -12.88
C THR A 170 10.41 23.95 -13.03
N LEU A 171 9.95 22.93 -13.75
CA LEU A 171 8.55 22.56 -13.89
C LEU A 171 8.27 21.31 -13.04
N TYR A 172 7.14 21.28 -12.35
CA TYR A 172 6.68 20.09 -11.64
C TYR A 172 6.39 18.97 -12.65
N PRO A 173 6.75 17.70 -12.35
CA PRO A 173 6.55 16.62 -13.31
C PRO A 173 5.10 16.38 -13.68
N VAL A 174 4.84 16.28 -14.98
CA VAL A 174 3.49 16.17 -15.55
C VAL A 174 3.05 14.73 -15.85
N THR A 175 3.93 13.74 -15.69
CA THR A 175 3.63 12.32 -15.93
C THR A 175 3.83 11.49 -14.68
N ARG A 176 3.04 10.42 -14.53
CA ARG A 176 3.08 9.55 -13.36
C ARG A 176 4.47 8.95 -13.16
N GLY A 177 5.13 8.54 -14.24
CA GLY A 177 6.47 7.93 -14.19
C GLY A 177 7.49 8.74 -13.40
N HIS A 178 7.33 10.07 -13.34
CA HIS A 178 8.25 10.99 -12.66
C HIS A 178 7.81 11.38 -11.23
N ASN A 179 6.63 10.97 -10.77
CA ASN A 179 6.04 11.38 -9.48
C ASN A 179 6.06 10.31 -8.36
N VAL A 180 6.16 9.01 -8.70
CA VAL A 180 5.82 7.94 -7.74
C VAL A 180 6.88 6.90 -7.42
N HIS A 181 7.82 6.60 -8.32
CA HIS A 181 9.08 5.86 -8.08
C HIS A 181 9.68 5.43 -9.44
N PRO A 182 11.02 5.42 -9.55
CA PRO A 182 11.73 5.18 -10.80
C PRO A 182 11.58 3.74 -11.33
N LYS A 183 11.36 3.59 -12.64
CA LYS A 183 11.61 2.31 -13.35
C LYS A 183 13.06 2.28 -13.83
N LEU A 184 13.77 1.22 -13.46
CA LEU A 184 14.90 0.75 -14.24
C LEU A 184 14.54 -0.61 -14.85
N THR A 185 14.80 -0.81 -16.14
CA THR A 185 14.54 -2.09 -16.80
C THR A 185 15.78 -2.55 -17.54
N ALA A 186 16.35 -3.68 -17.11
CA ALA A 186 17.44 -4.37 -17.76
C ALA A 186 16.90 -5.39 -18.76
N THR A 187 16.21 -4.96 -19.82
CA THR A 187 15.98 -5.79 -21.02
C THR A 187 15.68 -4.84 -22.19
N ALA A 188 16.42 -5.03 -23.28
CA ALA A 188 16.42 -4.28 -24.53
C ALA A 188 15.14 -3.45 -24.83
N GLY A 189 15.27 -2.11 -24.93
CA GLY A 189 14.37 -1.32 -25.77
C GLY A 189 13.55 -0.15 -25.17
N THR A 190 14.21 0.84 -24.55
CA THR A 190 13.91 2.31 -24.61
C THR A 190 12.64 2.86 -23.87
N PRO A 191 12.48 4.19 -23.65
CA PRO A 191 12.76 5.33 -24.55
C PRO A 191 14.03 6.09 -24.16
N TRP A 192 15.22 5.57 -24.48
CA TRP A 192 16.01 6.27 -25.49
C TRP A 192 15.30 6.27 -26.85
N ASP A 193 14.71 7.40 -27.24
CA ASP A 193 14.40 7.64 -28.64
C ASP A 193 15.66 7.33 -29.47
N GLY A 194 15.53 6.43 -30.44
CA GLY A 194 16.57 6.05 -31.39
C GLY A 194 17.00 7.19 -32.32
N VAL A 195 17.31 8.36 -31.77
CA VAL A 195 17.95 9.46 -32.45
C VAL A 195 19.23 9.80 -31.71
N ASN A 196 20.34 9.67 -32.42
CA ASN A 196 21.52 10.49 -32.15
C ASN A 196 21.07 11.95 -31.99
N VAL A 197 21.11 12.54 -30.80
CA VAL A 197 20.88 13.98 -30.69
C VAL A 197 22.10 14.70 -31.21
N ASP A 198 21.89 15.29 -32.37
CA ASP A 198 22.74 16.30 -32.96
C ASP A 198 22.56 17.60 -32.15
N THR A 199 23.66 18.12 -31.61
CA THR A 199 23.68 19.43 -30.94
C THR A 199 23.69 20.59 -31.93
N THR A 200 23.64 20.30 -33.24
CA THR A 200 23.35 21.30 -34.26
C THR A 200 21.83 21.40 -34.45
N ALA A 201 21.36 22.60 -34.78
CA ALA A 201 19.99 22.83 -35.18
C ALA A 201 19.53 21.73 -36.15
N ARG A 202 18.57 20.89 -35.71
CA ARG A 202 18.03 19.86 -36.58
C ARG A 202 17.01 20.45 -37.51
N ASP A 203 17.12 20.07 -38.78
CA ASP A 203 16.14 20.42 -39.80
C ASP A 203 14.90 19.51 -39.63
N TYR A 204 13.94 20.01 -38.85
CA TYR A 204 12.61 19.43 -38.73
C TYR A 204 11.71 19.77 -39.93
N GLY A 205 12.28 20.40 -40.96
CA GLY A 205 11.58 20.93 -42.10
C GLY A 205 10.82 22.20 -41.75
N VAL A 206 9.99 22.63 -42.69
CA VAL A 206 9.09 23.76 -42.51
C VAL A 206 8.13 23.47 -41.36
N LEU A 207 8.12 24.34 -40.36
CA LEU A 207 7.19 24.26 -39.24
C LEU A 207 5.96 25.12 -39.49
N SER A 208 4.81 24.66 -39.03
CA SER A 208 3.58 25.43 -38.98
C SER A 208 3.06 25.45 -37.55
N PHE A 209 2.82 26.65 -37.04
CA PHE A 209 2.31 26.96 -35.72
C PHE A 209 0.84 27.33 -35.84
N ALA A 210 -0.03 26.58 -35.18
CA ALA A 210 -1.42 26.99 -35.03
C ALA A 210 -1.53 28.02 -33.90
N ALA A 211 -2.50 28.93 -33.97
CA ALA A 211 -2.85 29.72 -32.78
C ALA A 211 -3.26 28.75 -31.66
N GLY A 212 -2.58 28.81 -30.51
CA GLY A 212 -2.75 27.82 -29.44
C GLY A 212 -1.49 26.98 -29.28
N THR A 213 -1.57 25.69 -29.04
CA THR A 213 -0.42 24.89 -28.54
C THR A 213 0.17 23.93 -29.56
N SER A 214 -0.24 23.97 -30.83
CA SER A 214 0.14 22.95 -31.81
C SER A 214 1.22 23.41 -32.76
N ILE A 215 2.29 22.61 -32.85
CA ILE A 215 3.38 22.78 -33.81
C ILE A 215 3.39 21.55 -34.71
N THR A 216 3.30 21.76 -36.02
CA THR A 216 3.24 20.68 -37.01
C THR A 216 4.44 20.77 -37.94
N ALA A 217 5.14 19.64 -38.09
CA ALA A 217 6.18 19.50 -39.10
C ALA A 217 5.56 19.23 -40.47
N ALA A 218 6.13 19.80 -41.53
CA ALA A 218 5.65 19.57 -42.90
C ALA A 218 5.77 18.11 -43.37
N THR A 219 6.63 17.30 -42.75
CA THR A 219 6.81 15.87 -43.07
C THR A 219 6.42 15.01 -41.88
N ALA A 220 5.62 13.97 -42.13
CA ALA A 220 5.18 13.04 -41.10
C ALA A 220 6.35 12.33 -40.39
N GLY A 221 6.23 12.14 -39.08
CA GLY A 221 7.22 11.43 -38.27
C GLY A 221 8.44 12.26 -37.83
N LYS A 222 8.55 13.53 -38.24
CA LYS A 222 9.69 14.40 -37.88
C LYS A 222 9.81 14.69 -36.39
N PHE A 223 8.71 14.64 -35.65
CA PHE A 223 8.71 14.80 -34.20
C PHE A 223 8.67 13.48 -33.44
N ALA A 224 8.65 12.30 -34.08
CA ALA A 224 8.43 10.99 -33.42
C ALA A 224 9.35 10.70 -32.21
N ASN A 225 10.47 11.39 -32.19
CA ASN A 225 11.61 11.23 -31.32
C ASN A 225 11.56 12.20 -30.11
N ILE A 226 10.63 13.15 -30.11
CA ILE A 226 10.43 14.10 -29.02
C ILE A 226 9.53 13.46 -27.94
N PRO A 227 10.01 13.25 -26.70
CA PRO A 227 9.18 12.65 -25.65
C PRO A 227 8.13 13.63 -25.11
N VAL A 228 6.96 13.10 -24.76
CA VAL A 228 5.97 13.84 -23.96
C VAL A 228 6.53 14.09 -22.56
N GLY A 229 6.36 15.31 -22.04
CA GLY A 229 6.99 15.84 -20.84
C GLY A 229 8.38 16.44 -21.06
N GLY A 230 8.99 16.22 -22.23
CA GLY A 230 10.26 16.83 -22.61
C GLY A 230 10.13 18.30 -23.00
N THR A 231 11.22 19.06 -22.89
CA THR A 231 11.27 20.45 -23.35
C THR A 231 11.97 20.60 -24.68
N ILE A 232 11.44 21.47 -25.53
CA ILE A 232 11.98 21.85 -26.82
C ILE A 232 12.18 23.35 -26.88
N THR A 233 13.28 23.82 -27.45
CA THR A 233 13.55 25.22 -27.73
C THR A 233 13.35 25.48 -29.21
N ILE A 234 12.52 26.46 -29.52
CA ILE A 234 12.27 26.95 -30.87
C ILE A 234 13.02 28.26 -31.03
N ALA A 235 13.76 28.37 -32.13
CA ALA A 235 14.47 29.58 -32.53
C ALA A 235 14.32 29.81 -34.04
N GLY A 236 14.58 31.02 -34.52
CA GLY A 236 14.50 31.34 -35.95
C GLY A 236 13.09 31.60 -36.48
N THR A 237 12.12 31.79 -35.59
CA THR A 237 10.74 32.22 -35.89
C THR A 237 10.56 33.72 -35.60
N ALA A 238 9.45 34.32 -36.04
CA ALA A 238 9.18 35.74 -35.80
C ALA A 238 8.46 35.99 -34.45
N GLY A 239 7.68 35.02 -33.96
CA GLY A 239 6.87 35.16 -32.75
C GLY A 239 6.82 33.94 -31.84
N ASN A 240 7.51 32.85 -32.18
CA ASN A 240 7.48 31.58 -31.44
C ASN A 240 8.86 31.15 -30.90
N ASN A 241 9.78 32.10 -30.74
CA ASN A 241 11.09 31.79 -30.17
C ASN A 241 10.94 31.63 -28.65
N GLY A 242 11.37 30.50 -28.12
CA GLY A 242 11.18 30.17 -26.70
C GLY A 242 11.35 28.68 -26.44
N THR A 243 11.22 28.27 -25.18
CA THR A 243 11.22 26.85 -24.81
C THR A 243 9.83 26.42 -24.38
N TYR A 244 9.43 25.24 -24.83
CA TYR A 244 8.10 24.68 -24.70
C TYR A 244 8.17 23.27 -24.12
N THR A 245 7.23 22.92 -23.26
CA THR A 245 7.02 21.58 -22.73
C THR A 245 6.07 20.82 -23.63
N VAL A 246 6.45 19.63 -24.09
CA VAL A 246 5.65 18.81 -24.98
C VAL A 246 4.58 18.09 -24.17
N SER A 247 3.31 18.47 -24.33
CA SER A 247 2.18 17.81 -23.68
C SER A 247 1.65 16.61 -24.47
N ALA A 248 1.79 16.62 -25.80
CA ALA A 248 1.44 15.48 -26.64
C ALA A 248 2.31 15.41 -27.88
N ASN A 249 2.51 14.21 -28.42
CA ASN A 249 3.24 14.03 -29.66
C ASN A 249 2.71 12.82 -30.43
N ASN A 250 2.24 13.04 -31.67
CA ASN A 250 1.82 11.97 -32.57
C ASN A 250 2.86 11.64 -33.67
N GLY A 251 4.06 12.20 -33.52
CA GLY A 251 5.18 12.09 -34.44
C GLY A 251 5.21 13.10 -35.58
N THR A 252 4.10 13.76 -35.89
CA THR A 252 4.02 14.80 -36.94
C THR A 252 3.66 16.17 -36.37
N THR A 253 2.81 16.17 -35.35
CA THR A 253 2.39 17.33 -34.59
C THR A 253 2.73 17.08 -33.13
N ILE A 254 3.33 18.09 -32.52
CA ILE A 254 3.49 18.18 -31.07
C ILE A 254 2.51 19.22 -30.55
N THR A 255 1.96 18.94 -29.37
CA THR A 255 1.20 19.88 -28.58
C THR A 255 2.08 20.31 -27.42
N THR A 256 2.10 21.60 -27.12
CA THR A 256 2.88 22.19 -26.04
C THR A 256 2.00 22.59 -24.87
N VAL A 257 2.58 22.77 -23.69
CA VAL A 257 1.88 23.38 -22.54
C VAL A 257 1.71 24.88 -22.77
N GLU A 258 2.75 25.53 -23.28
CA GLU A 258 2.81 26.96 -23.55
C GLU A 258 2.19 27.27 -24.92
N ALA A 259 1.51 28.42 -25.02
CA ALA A 259 0.87 28.85 -26.26
C ALA A 259 1.91 29.37 -27.29
N THR A 260 1.62 29.09 -28.55
CA THR A 260 2.29 29.55 -29.76
C THR A 260 1.39 30.55 -30.50
N ALA A 261 2.02 31.53 -31.13
CA ALA A 261 1.40 32.46 -32.07
C ALA A 261 1.23 31.79 -33.44
N LEU A 262 0.17 32.16 -34.16
CA LEU A 262 -0.09 31.66 -35.51
C LEU A 262 1.05 32.06 -36.45
N GLU A 263 1.77 31.07 -36.99
CA GLU A 263 2.81 31.26 -38.00
C GLU A 263 2.85 30.06 -38.93
N ALA A 264 2.52 30.26 -40.20
CA ALA A 264 2.57 29.19 -41.20
C ALA A 264 3.88 29.24 -41.98
N GLY A 265 4.51 28.10 -42.20
CA GLY A 265 5.55 27.98 -43.22
C GLY A 265 6.94 28.48 -42.80
N VAL A 266 7.37 28.25 -41.56
CA VAL A 266 8.65 28.74 -41.06
C VAL A 266 9.78 27.76 -41.39
N ALA A 267 10.51 28.03 -42.47
CA ALA A 267 11.61 27.17 -42.96
C ALA A 267 12.93 27.34 -42.20
N ALA A 268 13.13 28.48 -41.53
CA ALA A 268 14.34 28.77 -40.74
C ALA A 268 14.18 28.42 -39.25
N ALA A 269 13.03 27.87 -38.85
CA ALA A 269 12.79 27.48 -37.47
C ALA A 269 13.66 26.29 -37.11
N THR A 270 14.50 26.45 -36.09
CA THR A 270 15.31 25.38 -35.54
C THR A 270 14.66 24.91 -34.25
N VAL A 271 14.45 23.61 -34.11
CA VAL A 271 14.09 23.02 -32.82
C VAL A 271 15.36 22.42 -32.23
N ALA A 272 15.76 22.91 -31.07
CA ALA A 272 16.83 22.33 -30.27
C ALA A 272 16.19 21.76 -29.01
N MET A 273 16.49 20.52 -28.62
CA MET A 273 16.09 20.08 -27.28
C MET A 273 16.88 20.85 -26.23
N ALA A 274 16.26 21.12 -25.08
CA ALA A 274 17.00 21.61 -23.92
C ALA A 274 18.12 20.61 -23.59
N THR A 275 19.30 21.16 -23.31
CA THR A 275 20.50 20.38 -23.01
C THR A 275 20.32 19.60 -21.71
N TYR A 276 19.90 18.35 -21.85
CA TYR A 276 20.17 17.30 -20.89
C TYR A 276 21.17 16.36 -21.54
N PRO A 277 22.10 15.73 -20.81
CA PRO A 277 23.00 14.77 -21.42
C PRO A 277 22.16 13.67 -22.06
N THR A 278 22.14 13.70 -23.39
CA THR A 278 21.59 12.70 -24.30
C THR A 278 22.57 11.52 -24.42
N SER A 279 23.26 11.21 -23.34
CA SER A 279 23.69 9.86 -23.07
C SER A 279 23.29 9.67 -21.63
N GLY A 280 22.96 8.44 -21.22
CA GLY A 280 22.99 8.16 -19.79
C GLY A 280 24.32 8.60 -19.16
N PHE A 281 24.51 8.27 -17.89
CA PHE A 281 25.69 8.59 -17.09
C PHE A 281 27.05 8.04 -17.64
N GLY A 282 27.02 7.45 -18.83
CA GLY A 282 28.03 6.59 -19.42
C GLY A 282 28.13 5.33 -18.58
N THR A 283 29.34 4.97 -18.16
CA THR A 283 29.53 4.00 -17.09
C THR A 283 29.40 4.68 -15.73
N LEU A 284 28.85 3.96 -14.76
CA LEU A 284 28.89 4.36 -13.36
C LEU A 284 29.99 3.59 -12.63
N ALA A 285 30.76 4.32 -11.83
CA ALA A 285 31.67 3.73 -10.85
C ALA A 285 31.08 3.94 -9.45
N PHE A 286 30.97 2.86 -8.69
CA PHE A 286 30.47 2.84 -7.31
C PHE A 286 31.65 2.68 -6.37
N ALA A 287 31.81 3.63 -5.46
CA ALA A 287 32.91 3.65 -4.51
C ALA A 287 32.39 3.75 -3.08
N ASN A 288 32.65 2.67 -2.33
CA ASN A 288 32.61 2.67 -0.89
C ASN A 288 33.88 3.34 -0.36
N VAL A 289 33.73 4.52 0.23
CA VAL A 289 34.85 5.35 0.69
C VAL A 289 34.96 5.40 2.21
N GLY A 290 34.20 4.55 2.93
CA GLY A 290 34.22 4.44 4.39
C GLY A 290 33.62 5.65 5.14
N VAL A 291 32.98 6.56 4.41
CA VAL A 291 32.21 7.70 4.93
C VAL A 291 30.83 7.74 4.25
N ALA A 292 30.57 8.74 3.41
CA ALA A 292 29.44 8.80 2.51
C ALA A 292 29.86 8.25 1.14
N ASP A 293 29.25 7.14 0.72
CA ASP A 293 29.61 6.44 -0.51
C ASP A 293 29.30 7.29 -1.75
N THR A 294 30.02 7.05 -2.84
CA THR A 294 29.93 7.90 -4.04
C THR A 294 29.59 7.11 -5.29
N ILE A 295 28.83 7.77 -6.17
CA ILE A 295 28.54 7.31 -7.51
C ILE A 295 29.10 8.34 -8.47
N THR A 296 30.02 7.91 -9.33
CA THR A 296 30.66 8.79 -10.31
C THR A 296 30.19 8.43 -11.70
N ALA A 297 29.62 9.41 -12.40
CA ALA A 297 29.32 9.30 -13.81
C ALA A 297 30.59 9.50 -14.62
N SER A 298 30.84 8.64 -15.61
CA SER A 298 31.94 8.85 -16.57
C SER A 298 31.76 10.09 -17.45
N ARG A 299 30.54 10.62 -17.54
CA ARG A 299 30.23 11.85 -18.29
C ARG A 299 29.95 13.02 -17.34
N THR A 300 30.73 14.09 -17.48
CA THR A 300 30.63 15.32 -16.69
C THR A 300 29.24 15.95 -16.79
N GLY A 301 28.70 16.41 -15.66
CA GLY A 301 27.43 17.14 -15.59
C GLY A 301 26.17 16.25 -15.71
N SER A 302 26.34 14.93 -15.83
CA SER A 302 25.21 14.00 -16.02
C SER A 302 24.24 13.95 -14.86
N PHE A 303 24.70 14.26 -13.64
CA PHE A 303 23.87 14.38 -12.46
C PHE A 303 23.30 15.78 -12.23
N GLY A 304 23.47 16.74 -13.14
CA GLY A 304 23.11 18.15 -12.88
C GLY A 304 21.68 18.39 -12.41
N ASN A 305 20.74 17.51 -12.79
CA ASN A 305 19.34 17.60 -12.39
C ASN A 305 18.98 16.79 -11.14
N VAL A 306 19.92 16.07 -10.54
CA VAL A 306 19.70 15.29 -9.31
C VAL A 306 19.68 16.25 -8.13
N PRO A 307 18.53 16.52 -7.48
CA PRO A 307 18.50 17.41 -6.33
C PRO A 307 19.20 16.77 -5.13
N VAL A 308 19.91 17.57 -4.33
CA VAL A 308 20.35 17.14 -3.00
C VAL A 308 19.11 16.88 -2.14
N GLY A 309 19.11 15.76 -1.40
CA GLY A 309 17.96 15.25 -0.64
C GLY A 309 17.12 14.23 -1.41
N SER A 310 17.22 14.18 -2.75
CA SER A 310 16.44 13.22 -3.53
C SER A 310 16.87 11.77 -3.31
N LYS A 311 15.94 10.84 -3.49
CA LYS A 311 16.25 9.40 -3.56
C LYS A 311 16.49 8.99 -5.00
N ILE A 312 17.57 8.25 -5.22
CA ILE A 312 17.92 7.61 -6.48
C ILE A 312 17.78 6.11 -6.33
N THR A 313 17.37 5.41 -7.39
CA THR A 313 17.38 3.95 -7.41
C THR A 313 18.36 3.46 -8.47
N ILE A 314 19.16 2.48 -8.11
CA ILE A 314 20.10 1.79 -8.98
C ILE A 314 19.49 0.41 -9.26
N THR A 315 19.44 0.01 -10.51
CA THR A 315 19.29 -1.39 -10.89
C THR A 315 20.17 -1.69 -12.10
N GLY A 316 20.40 -2.98 -12.39
CA GLY A 316 21.27 -3.39 -13.50
C GLY A 316 22.76 -3.28 -13.18
N SER A 317 23.12 -2.91 -11.95
CA SER A 317 24.47 -3.09 -11.42
C SER A 317 24.67 -4.54 -10.95
N ALA A 318 25.93 -4.96 -10.82
CA ALA A 318 26.25 -6.29 -10.33
C ALA A 318 25.95 -6.45 -8.83
N SER A 319 26.19 -5.40 -8.04
CA SER A 319 26.19 -5.49 -6.57
C SER A 319 25.43 -4.38 -5.85
N ASN A 320 25.03 -3.33 -6.56
CA ASN A 320 24.57 -2.07 -5.98
C ASN A 320 23.12 -1.76 -6.30
N ASN A 321 22.31 -2.78 -6.61
CA ASN A 321 20.89 -2.59 -6.90
C ASN A 321 20.14 -2.23 -5.60
N GLY A 322 19.43 -1.11 -5.59
CA GLY A 322 18.78 -0.59 -4.39
C GLY A 322 18.41 0.89 -4.52
N THR A 323 17.82 1.45 -3.48
CA THR A 323 17.45 2.88 -3.39
C THR A 323 18.37 3.56 -2.38
N PHE A 324 18.84 4.75 -2.73
CA PHE A 324 19.84 5.52 -1.98
C PHE A 324 19.46 7.00 -1.96
N THR A 325 19.87 7.72 -0.92
CA THR A 325 19.57 9.14 -0.71
C THR A 325 20.78 9.98 -1.09
N VAL A 326 20.57 11.04 -1.86
CA VAL A 326 21.62 11.95 -2.33
C VAL A 326 21.92 12.99 -1.24
N ALA A 327 23.08 12.89 -0.60
CA ALA A 327 23.53 13.87 0.40
C ALA A 327 24.27 15.08 -0.22
N ALA A 328 24.92 14.88 -1.36
CA ALA A 328 25.52 15.98 -2.13
C ALA A 328 25.60 15.62 -3.62
N ASN A 329 25.59 16.63 -4.48
CA ASN A 329 25.72 16.45 -5.92
C ASN A 329 26.54 17.59 -6.54
N THR A 330 27.59 17.23 -7.25
CA THR A 330 28.49 18.16 -7.97
C THR A 330 28.19 18.25 -9.47
N GLY A 331 27.11 17.62 -9.90
CA GLY A 331 26.76 17.42 -11.31
C GLY A 331 27.47 16.22 -11.96
N THR A 332 28.60 15.73 -11.43
CA THR A 332 29.32 14.55 -11.97
C THR A 332 29.49 13.43 -10.94
N VAL A 333 29.51 13.80 -9.66
CA VAL A 333 29.59 12.87 -8.54
C VAL A 333 28.40 13.11 -7.62
N ILE A 334 27.67 12.03 -7.35
CA ILE A 334 26.70 11.94 -6.26
C ILE A 334 27.41 11.38 -5.03
N THR A 335 27.23 12.04 -3.90
CA THR A 335 27.57 11.53 -2.57
C THR A 335 26.28 11.09 -1.89
N LEU A 336 26.24 9.87 -1.38
CA LEU A 336 25.07 9.30 -0.72
C LEU A 336 24.98 9.69 0.76
N SER A 337 23.83 9.46 1.38
CA SER A 337 23.69 9.55 2.84
C SER A 337 24.67 8.61 3.54
N SER A 338 25.14 8.99 4.73
CA SER A 338 25.99 8.13 5.56
C SER A 338 25.29 6.87 6.09
N THR A 339 23.97 6.80 5.96
CA THR A 339 23.16 5.61 6.28
C THR A 339 23.09 4.60 5.15
N ASP A 340 23.48 5.01 3.94
CA ASP A 340 23.45 4.20 2.74
C ASP A 340 24.83 3.58 2.47
N SER A 341 24.86 2.36 1.93
CA SER A 341 26.12 1.68 1.64
C SER A 341 26.11 1.01 0.27
N LEU A 342 27.22 1.19 -0.44
CA LEU A 342 27.55 0.58 -1.71
C LEU A 342 28.68 -0.45 -1.55
N VAL A 343 28.77 -1.35 -2.53
CA VAL A 343 29.90 -2.22 -2.77
C VAL A 343 30.73 -1.62 -3.90
N ASN A 344 32.06 -1.65 -3.76
CA ASN A 344 32.96 -1.20 -4.82
C ASN A 344 32.69 -1.95 -6.14
N GLU A 345 32.36 -1.21 -7.18
CA GLU A 345 32.07 -1.75 -8.51
C GLU A 345 32.63 -0.78 -9.57
N ALA A 346 33.51 -1.30 -10.43
CA ALA A 346 34.14 -0.54 -11.51
C ALA A 346 33.13 -0.21 -12.61
N ALA A 347 33.48 0.73 -13.49
CA ALA A 347 32.68 1.22 -14.61
C ALA A 347 31.78 0.16 -15.31
N THR A 348 30.51 0.07 -14.90
CA THR A 348 29.51 -0.88 -15.45
C THR A 348 28.66 -0.20 -16.54
N ALA A 349 28.29 -0.94 -17.61
CA ALA A 349 27.46 -0.43 -18.71
C ALA A 349 26.03 -0.09 -18.25
N ALA A 350 25.77 1.22 -18.14
CA ALA A 350 24.52 1.95 -18.07
C ALA A 350 23.34 1.36 -17.27
N PRO A 351 23.39 1.39 -15.93
CA PRO A 351 22.19 1.68 -15.14
C PRO A 351 21.73 3.14 -15.42
N THR A 352 20.47 3.32 -15.81
CA THR A 352 19.84 4.65 -15.92
C THR A 352 19.51 5.16 -14.53
N ILE A 353 20.18 6.21 -14.04
CA ILE A 353 19.71 6.98 -12.88
C ILE A 353 18.63 7.95 -13.39
N THR A 354 17.37 7.68 -13.09
CA THR A 354 16.34 8.71 -13.17
C THR A 354 16.23 9.37 -11.82
N THR A 355 16.19 10.70 -11.79
CA THR A 355 15.94 11.46 -10.57
C THR A 355 14.54 11.98 -10.59
N ASP A 356 13.69 11.25 -9.88
CA ASP A 356 12.27 11.53 -9.77
C ASP A 356 11.96 12.07 -8.38
N ILE A 357 11.00 12.99 -8.32
CA ILE A 357 10.48 13.56 -7.08
C ILE A 357 9.42 12.59 -6.58
N SER A 358 9.87 11.47 -6.04
CA SER A 358 8.96 10.51 -5.41
C SER A 358 8.49 11.11 -4.10
N TYR A 359 7.20 11.43 -4.00
CA TYR A 359 6.59 11.75 -2.71
C TYR A 359 6.42 10.50 -1.83
N TYR A 360 6.50 9.30 -2.43
CA TYR A 360 6.28 8.04 -1.76
C TYR A 360 7.61 7.43 -1.29
N ASP A 361 7.60 6.89 -0.08
CA ASP A 361 8.75 6.33 0.64
C ASP A 361 8.54 4.88 1.13
N GLY A 362 7.33 4.35 0.92
CA GLY A 362 6.98 2.97 1.21
C GLY A 362 7.47 1.98 0.13
N ASP A 363 6.76 0.87 -0.04
CA ASP A 363 7.05 -0.12 -1.06
C ASP A 363 5.80 -0.60 -1.81
N SER A 364 6.02 -1.34 -2.91
CA SER A 364 4.96 -1.92 -3.74
C SER A 364 4.64 -3.37 -3.40
N GLN A 365 5.06 -3.85 -2.23
CA GLN A 365 4.82 -5.24 -1.85
C GLN A 365 3.37 -5.43 -1.41
N SER A 366 2.70 -6.33 -2.11
CA SER A 366 1.38 -6.82 -1.73
C SER A 366 1.47 -7.60 -0.42
N THR A 367 0.55 -7.33 0.51
CA THR A 367 0.41 -8.14 1.72
C THR A 367 -0.78 -9.08 1.57
N LEU A 368 -0.55 -10.36 1.84
CA LEU A 368 -1.57 -11.39 1.69
C LEU A 368 -2.23 -11.70 3.04
N HIS A 369 -3.55 -11.56 3.10
CA HIS A 369 -4.32 -11.86 4.29
C HIS A 369 -5.08 -13.18 4.14
N LYS A 370 -4.90 -14.10 5.10
CA LYS A 370 -5.63 -15.36 5.16
C LYS A 370 -6.89 -15.19 5.99
N VAL A 371 -8.04 -15.22 5.33
CA VAL A 371 -9.34 -15.03 5.97
C VAL A 371 -9.81 -16.31 6.67
N THR A 372 -9.56 -17.46 6.03
CA THR A 372 -9.84 -18.79 6.56
C THR A 372 -8.94 -19.79 5.84
N GLU A 373 -8.99 -21.07 6.23
CA GLU A 373 -8.31 -22.12 5.48
C GLU A 373 -8.78 -22.14 4.01
N GLY A 374 -7.82 -22.03 3.08
CA GLY A 374 -8.07 -22.02 1.64
C GLY A 374 -8.63 -20.72 1.06
N ARG A 375 -8.77 -19.65 1.85
CA ARG A 375 -9.23 -18.34 1.36
C ARG A 375 -8.32 -17.21 1.82
N GLU A 376 -7.79 -16.50 0.85
CA GLU A 376 -6.90 -15.36 1.03
C GLU A 376 -7.23 -14.26 0.03
N PHE A 377 -6.84 -13.03 0.34
CA PHE A 377 -6.86 -11.92 -0.60
C PHE A 377 -5.64 -11.02 -0.40
N SER A 378 -5.28 -10.27 -1.44
CA SER A 378 -4.19 -9.30 -1.42
C SER A 378 -4.67 -7.91 -0.97
N MET A 379 -3.85 -7.24 -0.18
CA MET A 379 -3.97 -5.82 0.11
C MET A 379 -2.89 -5.09 -0.68
N ASP A 380 -3.33 -4.43 -1.74
CA ASP A 380 -2.46 -3.78 -2.72
C ASP A 380 -2.51 -2.24 -2.63
N LEU A 381 -3.24 -1.71 -1.64
CA LEU A 381 -3.39 -0.26 -1.50
C LEU A 381 -2.20 0.34 -0.77
N ASN A 382 -1.53 1.27 -1.44
CA ASN A 382 -0.48 2.11 -0.90
C ASN A 382 -0.57 3.52 -1.49
N ALA A 383 0.23 4.46 -0.98
CA ALA A 383 0.16 5.85 -1.43
C ALA A 383 0.66 6.05 -2.88
N ILE A 384 1.22 5.02 -3.53
CA ILE A 384 1.60 5.03 -4.95
C ILE A 384 0.40 4.88 -5.90
N ASP A 385 -0.77 4.51 -5.36
CA ASP A 385 -1.95 4.19 -6.16
C ASP A 385 -2.24 5.33 -7.17
N PRO A 386 -2.52 5.02 -8.44
CA PRO A 386 -2.77 6.04 -9.46
C PRO A 386 -3.87 7.05 -9.08
N ALA A 387 -4.83 6.66 -8.24
CA ALA A 387 -5.85 7.56 -7.74
C ALA A 387 -5.23 8.75 -6.96
N PHE A 388 -4.31 8.47 -6.03
CA PHE A 388 -3.67 9.49 -5.21
C PHE A 388 -2.64 10.28 -6.00
N GLU A 389 -1.86 9.61 -6.84
CA GLU A 389 -0.81 10.25 -7.63
C GLU A 389 -1.38 11.31 -8.58
N LYS A 390 -2.47 10.99 -9.31
CA LYS A 390 -3.11 11.96 -10.21
C LYS A 390 -3.59 13.19 -9.45
N ALA A 391 -4.18 13.00 -8.27
CA ALA A 391 -4.65 14.09 -7.44
C ALA A 391 -3.49 14.98 -6.98
N ILE A 392 -2.43 14.38 -6.44
CA ILE A 392 -1.22 15.08 -5.98
C ILE A 392 -0.55 15.83 -7.15
N ARG A 393 -0.41 15.17 -8.30
CA ARG A 393 0.15 15.77 -9.52
C ARG A 393 -0.67 16.97 -9.97
N ALA A 394 -2.00 16.85 -10.02
CA ALA A 394 -2.88 17.94 -10.41
C ALA A 394 -2.72 19.17 -9.49
N MET A 395 -2.75 18.95 -8.17
CA MET A 395 -2.59 20.03 -7.19
C MET A 395 -1.20 20.68 -7.29
N SER A 396 -0.16 19.88 -7.50
CA SER A 396 1.22 20.37 -7.68
C SER A 396 1.39 21.20 -8.95
N ILE A 397 0.75 20.79 -10.04
CA ILE A 397 0.73 21.53 -11.32
C ILE A 397 0.11 22.92 -11.15
N ILE A 398 -0.91 23.05 -10.30
CA ILE A 398 -1.54 24.33 -9.98
C ILE A 398 -0.69 25.17 -9.04
N ALA A 399 -0.15 24.58 -7.97
CA ALA A 399 0.61 25.30 -6.93
C ALA A 399 1.91 25.95 -7.45
N GLN A 400 2.54 25.40 -8.49
CA GLN A 400 3.83 25.89 -8.99
C GLN A 400 3.76 27.27 -9.65
N GLY A 401 4.88 27.98 -9.57
CA GLY A 401 5.12 29.28 -10.21
C GLY A 401 4.42 30.47 -9.56
N VAL A 402 5.15 31.58 -9.47
CA VAL A 402 4.68 32.81 -8.81
C VAL A 402 3.92 33.69 -9.80
N PHE A 403 2.81 34.30 -9.36
CA PHE A 403 2.03 35.26 -10.16
C PHE A 403 2.90 36.34 -10.81
N GLY A 404 2.61 36.69 -12.06
CA GLY A 404 3.30 37.74 -12.81
C GLY A 404 4.70 37.34 -13.30
N THR A 405 5.16 36.13 -12.98
CA THR A 405 6.36 35.55 -13.59
C THR A 405 5.99 34.76 -14.84
N ALA A 406 6.96 34.46 -15.70
CA ALA A 406 6.74 33.62 -16.88
C ALA A 406 6.21 32.21 -16.53
N GLY A 407 6.54 31.70 -15.34
CA GLY A 407 6.00 30.43 -14.82
C GLY A 407 4.73 30.58 -13.98
N GLY A 408 4.20 31.79 -13.82
CA GLY A 408 2.97 32.06 -13.06
C GLY A 408 1.73 31.46 -13.72
N LEU A 409 0.75 31.06 -12.91
CA LEU A 409 -0.49 30.44 -13.42
C LEU A 409 -1.27 31.39 -14.35
N ASP A 410 -1.17 32.71 -14.10
CA ASP A 410 -1.74 33.80 -14.90
C ASP A 410 -1.29 33.83 -16.36
N ASN A 411 -0.16 33.19 -16.68
CA ASN A 411 0.36 33.08 -18.05
C ASN A 411 0.25 31.67 -18.64
N ASN A 412 -0.27 30.71 -17.87
CA ASN A 412 -0.22 29.28 -18.19
C ASN A 412 -1.55 28.58 -17.89
N HIS A 413 -2.65 29.14 -18.39
CA HIS A 413 -4.02 28.70 -18.09
C HIS A 413 -4.31 27.23 -18.44
N LYS A 414 -3.62 26.66 -19.43
CA LYS A 414 -3.76 25.23 -19.80
C LYS A 414 -3.51 24.27 -18.64
N ARG A 415 -2.69 24.67 -17.65
CA ARG A 415 -2.48 23.88 -16.43
C ARG A 415 -3.77 23.62 -15.65
N VAL A 416 -4.75 24.52 -15.75
CA VAL A 416 -6.07 24.36 -15.12
C VAL A 416 -6.87 23.26 -15.80
N ASP A 417 -6.92 23.25 -17.12
CA ASP A 417 -7.61 22.19 -17.89
C ASP A 417 -6.96 20.82 -17.63
N ASP A 418 -5.62 20.77 -17.67
CA ASP A 418 -4.86 19.54 -17.44
C ASP A 418 -5.08 19.01 -16.00
N ALA A 419 -5.09 19.88 -15.00
CA ALA A 419 -5.35 19.52 -13.61
C ALA A 419 -6.81 19.08 -13.37
N GLN A 420 -7.79 19.71 -14.00
CA GLN A 420 -9.20 19.29 -13.91
C GLN A 420 -9.41 17.87 -14.45
N TYR A 421 -8.76 17.53 -15.57
CA TYR A 421 -8.80 16.17 -16.10
C TYR A 421 -8.23 15.18 -15.08
N LEU A 422 -7.06 15.47 -14.52
CA LEU A 422 -6.38 14.59 -13.56
C LEU A 422 -7.18 14.43 -12.25
N LEU A 423 -7.76 15.50 -11.71
CA LEU A 423 -8.63 15.44 -10.51
C LEU A 423 -9.88 14.60 -10.78
N THR A 424 -10.49 14.73 -11.96
CA THR A 424 -11.64 13.90 -12.34
C THR A 424 -11.23 12.44 -12.49
N ALA A 425 -10.11 12.15 -13.16
CA ALA A 425 -9.57 10.81 -13.31
C ALA A 425 -9.03 10.20 -12.01
N ALA A 426 -8.76 11.02 -10.99
CA ALA A 426 -8.41 10.58 -9.64
C ALA A 426 -9.66 10.17 -8.85
N LEU A 427 -10.76 10.91 -8.97
CA LEU A 427 -12.02 10.62 -8.28
C LEU A 427 -12.78 9.45 -8.92
N GLU A 428 -12.88 9.46 -10.25
CA GLU A 428 -13.85 8.66 -11.00
C GLU A 428 -13.13 7.71 -11.98
N PRO A 429 -13.63 6.47 -12.18
CA PRO A 429 -12.99 5.47 -13.03
C PRO A 429 -13.06 5.81 -14.53
N THR A 430 -13.99 6.67 -14.92
CA THR A 430 -14.15 7.16 -16.29
C THR A 430 -14.01 8.66 -16.31
N SER A 431 -12.96 9.17 -16.94
CA SER A 431 -12.79 10.61 -17.19
C SER A 431 -13.17 10.93 -18.63
N PRO A 432 -14.07 11.91 -18.88
CA PRO A 432 -14.39 12.34 -20.23
C PRO A 432 -13.21 13.10 -20.86
N GLY A 433 -12.87 12.76 -22.10
CA GLY A 433 -11.82 13.44 -22.87
C GLY A 433 -10.51 12.65 -22.98
N ALA A 434 -9.60 13.15 -23.81
CA ALA A 434 -8.27 12.58 -23.95
C ALA A 434 -7.38 13.04 -22.78
N PRO A 435 -6.53 12.16 -22.22
CA PRO A 435 -5.61 12.56 -21.18
C PRO A 435 -4.62 13.63 -21.68
N PRO A 436 -4.26 14.61 -20.83
CA PRO A 436 -3.48 15.78 -21.23
C PRO A 436 -2.01 15.47 -21.56
N PHE A 437 -1.49 14.35 -21.05
CA PHE A 437 -0.08 13.96 -21.17
C PHE A 437 0.05 12.57 -21.81
N GLU A 438 0.16 11.53 -20.99
CA GLU A 438 0.25 10.13 -21.40
C GLU A 438 -1.02 9.37 -21.04
N THR A 439 -1.09 8.09 -21.40
CA THR A 439 -2.20 7.24 -20.95
C THR A 439 -2.13 7.06 -19.44
N GLU A 440 -3.15 7.53 -18.74
CA GLU A 440 -3.26 7.40 -17.29
C GLU A 440 -3.57 5.96 -16.86
N GLN A 441 -3.07 5.54 -15.70
CA GLN A 441 -3.37 4.21 -15.14
C GLN A 441 -4.80 4.14 -14.59
N THR A 442 -5.38 2.94 -14.56
CA THR A 442 -6.83 2.70 -14.42
C THR A 442 -7.39 2.72 -12.98
N SER A 443 -6.71 3.31 -12.01
CA SER A 443 -7.21 3.42 -10.62
C SER A 443 -7.84 4.80 -10.33
N SER A 444 -8.85 4.81 -9.46
CA SER A 444 -9.55 6.00 -8.95
C SER A 444 -10.01 5.78 -7.51
N ILE A 445 -10.30 6.86 -6.78
CA ILE A 445 -10.72 6.82 -5.37
C ILE A 445 -12.01 6.00 -5.23
N GLU A 446 -12.99 6.21 -6.12
CA GLU A 446 -14.22 5.42 -6.15
C GLU A 446 -13.93 3.92 -6.31
N LYS A 447 -12.99 3.55 -7.20
CA LYS A 447 -12.62 2.16 -7.41
C LYS A 447 -11.97 1.55 -6.16
N VAL A 448 -11.06 2.28 -5.53
CA VAL A 448 -10.39 1.84 -4.30
C VAL A 448 -11.41 1.65 -3.16
N GLN A 449 -12.35 2.58 -2.99
CA GLN A 449 -13.45 2.47 -2.01
C GLN A 449 -14.32 1.24 -2.28
N MET A 450 -14.69 0.96 -3.54
CA MET A 450 -15.43 -0.25 -3.91
C MET A 450 -14.66 -1.53 -3.56
N ASP A 451 -13.37 -1.59 -3.91
CA ASP A 451 -12.53 -2.77 -3.66
C ASP A 451 -12.40 -3.05 -2.15
N ILE A 452 -12.24 -2.01 -1.32
CA ILE A 452 -12.25 -2.14 0.15
C ILE A 452 -13.62 -2.59 0.66
N GLY A 453 -14.71 -2.00 0.17
CA GLY A 453 -16.06 -2.38 0.56
C GLY A 453 -16.36 -3.86 0.30
N PHE A 454 -15.90 -4.40 -0.84
CA PHE A 454 -16.00 -5.83 -1.13
C PHE A 454 -15.18 -6.69 -0.17
N ASN A 455 -13.95 -6.27 0.15
CA ASN A 455 -13.09 -6.99 1.08
C ASN A 455 -13.66 -7.00 2.51
N ARG A 456 -14.23 -5.90 2.99
CA ARG A 456 -14.91 -5.83 4.29
C ARG A 456 -16.14 -6.73 4.35
N LEU A 457 -16.96 -6.72 3.30
CA LEU A 457 -18.12 -7.63 3.21
C LEU A 457 -17.70 -9.10 3.22
N LEU A 458 -16.57 -9.41 2.56
CA LEU A 458 -15.96 -10.73 2.59
C LEU A 458 -15.52 -11.14 4.00
N LEU A 459 -14.81 -10.26 4.70
CA LEU A 459 -14.38 -10.48 6.09
C LEU A 459 -15.58 -10.72 7.01
N ASP A 460 -16.58 -9.82 6.99
CA ASP A 460 -17.79 -9.92 7.81
C ASP A 460 -18.54 -11.25 7.58
N ARG A 461 -18.76 -11.64 6.32
CA ARG A 461 -19.41 -12.92 6.00
C ARG A 461 -18.61 -14.12 6.50
N THR A 462 -17.28 -14.06 6.42
CA THR A 462 -16.44 -15.17 6.84
C THR A 462 -16.38 -15.27 8.37
N ASN A 463 -16.28 -14.15 9.08
CA ASN A 463 -16.34 -14.11 10.54
C ASN A 463 -17.69 -14.61 11.07
N LYS A 464 -18.80 -14.23 10.45
CA LYS A 464 -20.12 -14.80 10.78
C LYS A 464 -20.18 -16.31 10.59
N SER A 465 -19.55 -16.83 9.54
CA SER A 465 -19.44 -18.28 9.33
C SER A 465 -18.54 -18.96 10.38
N HIS A 466 -17.46 -18.31 10.80
CA HIS A 466 -16.60 -18.79 11.88
C HIS A 466 -17.36 -18.83 13.21
N ASP A 467 -18.09 -17.78 13.55
CA ASP A 467 -18.89 -17.73 14.78
C ASP A 467 -19.94 -18.85 14.83
N GLN A 468 -20.61 -19.13 13.71
CA GLN A 468 -21.55 -20.26 13.61
C GLN A 468 -20.87 -21.61 13.83
N LEU A 469 -19.70 -21.82 13.22
CA LEU A 469 -18.97 -23.08 13.31
C LEU A 469 -18.34 -23.29 14.69
N ILE A 470 -17.79 -22.22 15.28
CA ILE A 470 -17.30 -22.18 16.67
C ILE A 470 -18.45 -22.54 17.61
N GLY A 471 -19.62 -21.89 17.49
CA GLY A 471 -20.77 -22.19 18.34
C GLY A 471 -21.25 -23.65 18.22
N PHE A 472 -21.25 -24.20 16.99
CA PHE A 472 -21.56 -25.61 16.76
C PHE A 472 -20.53 -26.55 17.40
N PHE A 473 -19.24 -26.23 17.29
CA PHE A 473 -18.16 -27.02 17.90
C PHE A 473 -18.15 -26.91 19.43
N ASP A 474 -18.33 -25.73 20.00
CA ASP A 474 -18.42 -25.51 21.44
C ASP A 474 -19.62 -26.28 22.03
N GLN A 475 -20.76 -26.32 21.32
CA GLN A 475 -21.90 -27.16 21.73
C GLN A 475 -21.56 -28.66 21.71
N ARG A 476 -20.85 -29.13 20.68
CA ARG A 476 -20.43 -30.54 20.60
C ARG A 476 -19.41 -30.91 21.68
N VAL A 477 -18.48 -30.02 21.99
CA VAL A 477 -17.56 -30.17 23.12
C VAL A 477 -18.35 -30.30 24.41
N ALA A 478 -19.32 -29.40 24.64
CA ALA A 478 -20.20 -29.47 25.81
C ALA A 478 -20.98 -30.79 25.89
N ASP A 479 -21.55 -31.27 24.78
CA ASP A 479 -22.29 -32.54 24.74
C ASP A 479 -21.41 -33.77 25.05
N ILE A 480 -20.10 -33.71 24.75
CA ILE A 480 -19.14 -34.79 25.03
C ILE A 480 -18.59 -34.71 26.46
N GLU A 481 -18.27 -33.50 26.90
CA GLU A 481 -17.53 -33.27 28.13
C GLU A 481 -18.41 -33.05 29.34
N ASN A 482 -19.58 -32.43 29.19
CA ASN A 482 -20.39 -32.04 30.34
C ASN A 482 -21.29 -33.20 30.78
N ILE A 483 -21.44 -33.35 32.10
CA ILE A 483 -22.42 -34.29 32.65
C ILE A 483 -23.84 -33.72 32.53
N ASN A 484 -24.83 -34.61 32.60
CA ASN A 484 -26.17 -34.20 33.00
C ASN A 484 -26.23 -34.15 34.54
N PRO A 485 -26.35 -32.96 35.16
CA PRO A 485 -26.30 -32.83 36.62
C PRO A 485 -27.42 -33.62 37.31
N LEU A 486 -28.60 -33.71 36.70
CA LEU A 486 -29.74 -34.42 37.26
C LEU A 486 -29.49 -35.93 37.31
N ASP A 487 -28.95 -36.52 36.24
CA ASP A 487 -28.58 -37.94 36.21
C ASP A 487 -27.44 -38.22 37.20
N ALA A 488 -26.41 -37.37 37.23
CA ALA A 488 -25.28 -37.54 38.15
C ALA A 488 -25.70 -37.46 39.63
N ILE A 489 -26.55 -36.50 40.00
CA ILE A 489 -27.09 -36.39 41.37
C ILE A 489 -27.94 -37.61 41.71
N THR A 490 -28.76 -38.09 40.77
CA THR A 490 -29.57 -39.30 40.98
C THR A 490 -28.69 -40.52 41.26
N ARG A 491 -27.64 -40.72 40.47
CA ARG A 491 -26.65 -41.80 40.68
C ARG A 491 -25.93 -41.67 42.02
N LEU A 492 -25.53 -40.44 42.40
CA LEU A 492 -24.86 -40.19 43.68
C LEU A 492 -25.76 -40.60 44.86
N LEU A 493 -27.04 -40.21 44.82
CA LEU A 493 -28.01 -40.55 45.87
C LEU A 493 -28.28 -42.06 45.93
N ASP A 494 -28.32 -42.73 44.77
CA ASP A 494 -28.51 -44.18 44.71
C ASP A 494 -27.28 -44.95 45.23
N ASP A 495 -26.05 -44.52 44.89
CA ASP A 495 -24.82 -45.11 45.42
C ASP A 495 -24.69 -44.86 46.94
N GLN A 496 -25.10 -43.68 47.45
CA GLN A 496 -25.17 -43.41 48.89
C GLN A 496 -26.11 -44.38 49.62
N LYS A 497 -27.34 -44.55 49.12
CA LYS A 497 -28.31 -45.52 49.67
C LYS A 497 -27.79 -46.96 49.61
N ALA A 498 -27.16 -47.34 48.50
CA ALA A 498 -26.57 -48.67 48.34
C ALA A 498 -25.42 -48.93 49.32
N MET A 499 -24.61 -47.91 49.61
CA MET A 499 -23.57 -47.97 50.63
C MET A 499 -24.15 -48.11 52.05
N GLU A 500 -25.17 -47.33 52.40
CA GLU A 500 -25.88 -47.44 53.68
C GLU A 500 -26.43 -48.87 53.89
N ALA A 501 -27.11 -49.42 52.88
CA ALA A 501 -27.61 -50.79 52.91
C ALA A 501 -26.48 -51.83 53.05
N SER A 502 -25.36 -51.63 52.35
CA SER A 502 -24.20 -52.52 52.41
C SER A 502 -23.52 -52.50 53.78
N TYR A 503 -23.43 -51.33 54.43
CA TYR A 503 -22.93 -51.21 55.80
C TYR A 503 -23.86 -51.87 56.83
N GLN A 504 -25.17 -51.71 56.68
CA GLN A 504 -26.15 -52.39 57.54
C GLN A 504 -26.07 -53.92 57.39
N ALA A 505 -25.92 -54.42 56.16
CA ALA A 505 -25.71 -55.84 55.90
C ALA A 505 -24.39 -56.35 56.51
N MET A 506 -23.30 -55.59 56.38
CA MET A 506 -21.99 -55.92 56.98
C MET A 506 -22.07 -55.98 58.51
N ALA A 507 -22.76 -55.02 59.13
CA ALA A 507 -23.00 -55.00 60.58
C ALA A 507 -23.81 -56.24 61.04
N THR A 508 -24.81 -56.64 60.26
CA THR A 508 -25.62 -57.84 60.52
C THR A 508 -24.81 -59.13 60.40
N VAL A 509 -23.97 -59.26 59.37
CA VAL A 509 -23.05 -60.41 59.19
C VAL A 509 -22.00 -60.47 60.29
N ARG A 510 -21.46 -59.33 60.73
CA ARG A 510 -20.54 -59.28 61.89
C ARG A 510 -21.23 -59.69 63.19
N ARG A 511 -22.49 -59.30 63.39
CA ARG A 511 -23.32 -59.69 64.56
C ARG A 511 -23.63 -61.19 64.59
N LEU A 512 -23.73 -61.83 63.41
CA LEU A 512 -23.92 -63.27 63.23
C LEU A 512 -22.60 -64.07 63.26
N SER A 513 -21.45 -63.40 63.26
CA SER A 513 -20.15 -64.07 63.41
C SER A 513 -19.97 -64.55 64.86
N LEU A 514 -19.24 -65.66 65.01
CA LEU A 514 -19.20 -66.59 66.15
C LEU A 514 -18.98 -65.99 67.57
N SER A 515 -18.77 -64.68 67.75
CA SER A 515 -18.59 -64.08 69.08
C SER A 515 -19.90 -63.87 69.86
N ASN A 516 -21.06 -64.00 69.22
CA ASN A 516 -22.38 -63.92 69.87
C ASN A 516 -23.13 -65.27 69.87
N TYR A 517 -22.53 -66.34 69.31
CA TYR A 517 -23.10 -67.70 69.37
C TYR A 517 -22.45 -68.58 70.45
N LEU A 518 -21.33 -68.12 71.02
CA LEU A 518 -20.82 -68.57 72.32
C LEU A 518 -21.24 -67.54 73.35
#